data_AF-A0AAD7NGI0-F1
#
_entry.id   AF-A0AAD7NGI0-F1
#
_cell.length_a   1.000
_cell.length_b   1.000
_cell.length_c   1.000
_cell.angle_alpha   90.00
_cell.angle_beta   90.00
_cell.angle_gamma   90.00
#
_symmetry.space_group_name_H-M   'P 1'
#
loop_
_entity.id
_entity.type
_entity.pdbx_description
1 polymer ?
#
loop_
_entity_poly.entity_id
_entity_poly.type
_entity_poly.pdbx_seq_one_letter_code
_entity_poly.pdbx_strand_id
1 'polypeptide(L)'
;MPGENATQSTPSNRGANGQRGQGGRQKKTARKPAGSDTGNANVQEELARVLAELEATKKKLEEQNARGAANAVVPDPVERLVRPKGKARDSKNGFNLQEAMGLEEDREQYDAILRSIHTNVVRANVDITIDFRRQDPAKLAAVYKLTREEFPYLTRARFPLDWAIAEMTMQFLRNRRRYGLKCKRIPNREARKRAEASGGNKRRRRPWRG
;
A
#
# COMPACT_ATOMS: atom_id res chain seq x y z
N MET A 1 17.33 -8.22 -28.57
CA MET A 1 17.62 -6.88 -28.02
C MET A 1 17.40 -6.92 -26.51
N PRO A 2 18.38 -7.36 -25.71
CA PRO A 2 18.34 -7.20 -24.26
C PRO A 2 18.76 -5.77 -23.92
N GLY A 3 17.85 -5.01 -23.31
CA GLY A 3 18.14 -3.69 -22.74
C GLY A 3 18.54 -3.84 -21.28
N GLU A 4 19.81 -3.58 -21.01
CA GLU A 4 20.44 -3.54 -19.69
C GLU A 4 19.93 -2.31 -18.92
N ASN A 5 19.35 -2.50 -17.73
CA ASN A 5 18.98 -1.39 -16.85
C ASN A 5 20.10 -1.18 -15.83
N ALA A 6 20.87 -0.11 -16.05
CA ALA A 6 21.98 0.31 -15.22
C ALA A 6 21.53 0.87 -13.87
N THR A 7 22.25 0.43 -12.84
CA THR A 7 22.26 0.91 -11.46
C THR A 7 22.80 2.35 -11.36
N GLN A 8 22.12 3.22 -10.60
CA GLN A 8 22.67 4.48 -10.08
C GLN A 8 22.34 4.52 -8.57
N SER A 9 23.27 4.18 -7.68
CA SER A 9 24.40 4.98 -7.16
C SER A 9 23.95 6.14 -6.27
N THR A 10 23.90 5.86 -4.97
CA THR A 10 23.80 6.80 -3.83
C THR A 10 25.11 7.57 -3.63
N PRO A 11 25.09 8.89 -3.41
CA PRO A 11 26.28 9.60 -2.94
C PRO A 11 26.42 9.55 -1.42
N SER A 12 27.56 8.99 -0.99
CA SER A 12 28.04 8.90 0.39
C SER A 12 28.55 10.26 0.88
N ASN A 13 27.95 10.75 1.95
CA ASN A 13 28.38 11.91 2.74
C ASN A 13 29.66 11.57 3.52
N ARG A 14 30.77 12.25 3.25
CA ARG A 14 32.01 12.18 4.05
C ARG A 14 32.43 13.57 4.47
N GLY A 15 32.16 13.89 5.74
CA GLY A 15 32.75 15.03 6.42
C GLY A 15 34.26 14.83 6.60
N ALA A 16 35.00 15.92 6.45
CA ALA A 16 36.39 16.02 6.86
C ALA A 16 36.55 17.32 7.64
N ASN A 17 36.60 17.16 8.97
CA ASN A 17 37.06 18.13 9.94
C ASN A 17 38.56 17.88 10.16
N GLY A 18 39.39 18.92 10.25
CA GLY A 18 40.82 18.75 10.51
C GLY A 18 41.65 20.01 10.44
N GLN A 19 41.82 20.64 11.60
CA GLN A 19 42.77 21.72 11.91
C GLN A 19 44.20 21.45 11.42
N ARG A 20 44.93 22.52 11.06
CA ARG A 20 46.25 22.87 11.62
C ARG A 20 46.67 24.26 11.16
N GLY A 21 47.32 24.99 12.07
CA GLY A 21 47.67 26.38 11.91
C GLY A 21 49.13 26.64 11.58
N GLN A 22 49.51 27.88 11.91
CA GLN A 22 50.84 28.49 11.99
C GLN A 22 51.34 29.27 10.77
N GLY A 23 51.50 30.58 11.01
CA GLY A 23 52.78 31.27 10.80
C GLY A 23 52.97 31.97 9.47
N GLY A 24 53.06 33.31 9.49
CA GLY A 24 53.47 34.05 8.29
C GLY A 24 53.33 35.56 8.39
N ARG A 25 54.18 36.19 9.21
CA ARG A 25 54.41 37.63 9.23
C ARG A 25 55.12 38.03 7.93
N GLN A 26 54.51 38.87 7.08
CA GLN A 26 55.26 39.72 6.15
C GLN A 26 54.45 40.94 5.69
N LYS A 27 55.11 42.10 5.81
CA LYS A 27 54.69 43.42 5.34
C LYS A 27 54.72 43.46 3.81
N LYS A 28 53.79 44.17 3.16
CA LYS A 28 54.05 45.36 2.29
C LYS A 28 52.99 45.57 1.20
N THR A 29 52.79 46.86 0.95
CA THR A 29 52.37 47.54 -0.29
C THR A 29 50.92 47.40 -0.75
N ALA A 30 50.19 48.50 -0.55
CA ALA A 30 48.98 48.88 -1.24
C ALA A 30 49.15 48.83 -2.77
N ARG A 31 48.30 48.07 -3.43
CA ARG A 31 47.84 48.34 -4.80
C ARG A 31 46.32 48.11 -4.83
N LYS A 32 45.60 49.19 -5.15
CA LYS A 32 44.16 49.24 -5.47
C LYS A 32 43.89 48.28 -6.66
N PRO A 33 42.93 47.34 -6.57
CA PRO A 33 42.21 46.86 -7.73
C PRO A 33 40.94 47.69 -7.87
N ALA A 34 40.91 48.54 -8.89
CA ALA A 34 39.67 49.10 -9.39
C ALA A 34 38.97 48.01 -10.22
N GLY A 35 37.70 47.73 -9.90
CA GLY A 35 36.78 47.00 -10.79
C GLY A 35 36.32 45.62 -10.29
N SER A 36 35.34 45.57 -9.39
CA SER A 36 34.36 44.46 -9.34
C SER A 36 33.06 44.83 -8.60
N ASP A 37 32.59 46.07 -8.70
CA ASP A 37 31.42 46.52 -7.89
C ASP A 37 30.07 46.15 -8.54
N THR A 38 30.04 45.75 -9.81
CA THR A 38 28.79 45.46 -10.53
C THR A 38 28.27 44.04 -10.31
N GLY A 39 29.12 43.09 -9.88
CA GLY A 39 28.73 41.70 -9.65
C GLY A 39 28.11 41.44 -8.27
N ASN A 40 28.56 42.14 -7.24
CA ASN A 40 28.10 41.92 -5.86
C ASN A 40 26.68 42.45 -5.61
N ALA A 41 26.30 43.56 -6.25
CA ALA A 41 24.93 44.09 -6.16
C ALA A 41 23.89 43.11 -6.74
N ASN A 42 24.22 42.48 -7.87
CA ASN A 42 23.33 41.50 -8.51
C ASN A 42 23.17 40.22 -7.67
N VAL A 43 24.23 39.76 -7.01
CA VAL A 43 24.17 38.62 -6.08
C VAL A 43 23.35 38.96 -4.83
N GLN A 44 23.44 40.20 -4.33
CA GLN A 44 22.64 40.65 -3.19
C GLN A 44 21.14 40.75 -3.52
N GLU A 45 20.79 41.19 -4.73
CA GLU A 45 19.40 41.20 -5.21
C GLU A 45 18.84 39.78 -5.42
N GLU A 46 19.64 38.86 -5.94
CA GLU A 46 19.24 37.45 -6.05
C GLU A 46 19.06 36.80 -4.67
N LEU A 47 19.92 37.12 -3.70
CA LEU A 47 19.79 36.64 -2.31
C LEU A 47 18.50 37.12 -1.67
N ALA A 48 18.12 38.38 -1.89
CA ALA A 48 16.86 38.95 -1.40
C ALA A 48 15.64 38.28 -2.05
N ARG A 49 15.70 37.98 -3.36
CA ARG A 49 14.64 37.23 -4.06
C ARG A 49 14.46 35.81 -3.54
N VAL A 50 15.56 35.07 -3.34
CA VAL A 50 15.52 33.69 -2.85
C VAL A 50 14.99 33.62 -1.42
N LEU A 51 15.34 34.58 -0.56
CA LEU A 51 14.79 34.67 0.79
C LEU A 51 13.28 34.95 0.79
N ALA A 52 12.81 35.86 -0.05
CA ALA A 52 11.37 36.14 -0.19
C ALA A 52 10.59 34.93 -0.72
N GLU A 53 11.16 34.16 -1.64
CA GLU A 53 10.55 32.93 -2.16
C GLU A 53 10.52 31.82 -1.08
N LEU A 54 11.56 31.70 -0.25
CA LEU A 54 11.56 30.78 0.89
C LEU A 54 10.51 31.13 1.95
N GLU A 55 10.28 32.41 2.21
CA GLU A 55 9.23 32.84 3.14
C GLU A 55 7.83 32.60 2.58
N ALA A 56 7.62 32.89 1.30
CA ALA A 56 6.35 32.63 0.63
C ALA A 56 6.02 31.13 0.57
N THR A 57 7.01 30.28 0.32
CA THR A 57 6.84 28.83 0.30
C THR A 57 6.59 28.26 1.69
N LYS A 58 7.31 28.73 2.72
CA LYS A 58 7.05 28.34 4.12
C LYS A 58 5.64 28.72 4.54
N LYS A 59 5.21 29.95 4.26
CA LYS A 59 3.86 30.42 4.58
C LYS A 59 2.78 29.59 3.87
N LYS A 60 3.00 29.26 2.59
CA LYS A 60 2.07 28.39 1.83
C LYS A 60 2.03 26.96 2.39
N LEU A 61 3.16 26.44 2.88
CA LEU A 61 3.24 25.12 3.50
C LEU A 61 2.59 25.10 4.89
N GLU A 62 2.75 26.18 5.66
CA GLU A 62 2.05 26.38 6.94
C GLU A 62 0.53 26.55 6.73
N GLU A 63 0.09 27.29 5.72
CA GLU A 63 -1.32 27.41 5.36
C GLU A 63 -1.91 26.08 4.88
N GLN A 64 -1.15 25.29 4.11
CA GLN A 64 -1.55 23.94 3.72
C GLN A 64 -1.61 22.98 4.92
N ASN A 65 -0.65 23.07 5.84
CA ASN A 65 -0.64 22.27 7.07
C ASN A 65 -1.76 22.69 8.03
N ALA A 66 -2.05 23.99 8.16
CA ALA A 66 -3.14 24.50 8.98
C ALA A 66 -4.52 24.10 8.40
N ARG A 67 -4.67 24.11 7.07
CA ARG A 67 -5.87 23.59 6.39
C ARG A 67 -5.98 22.06 6.52
N GLY A 68 -4.86 21.34 6.55
CA GLY A 68 -4.82 19.90 6.83
C GLY A 68 -5.13 19.56 8.28
N ALA A 69 -4.70 20.39 9.23
CA ALA A 69 -4.92 20.21 10.67
C ALA A 69 -6.35 20.56 11.11
N ALA A 70 -7.01 21.54 10.48
CA ALA A 70 -8.40 21.88 10.77
C ALA A 70 -9.41 20.80 10.34
N ASN A 71 -9.02 19.87 9.46
CA ASN A 71 -9.78 18.69 9.07
C ASN A 71 -9.25 17.40 9.69
N ALA A 72 -8.28 17.47 10.59
CA ALA A 72 -7.88 16.34 11.41
C ALA A 72 -8.98 16.14 12.47
N VAL A 73 -10.09 15.52 12.06
CA VAL A 73 -11.00 14.82 12.96
C VAL A 73 -10.12 13.97 13.84
N VAL A 74 -9.98 14.34 15.12
CA VAL A 74 -9.34 13.50 16.13
C VAL A 74 -10.13 12.20 16.07
N PRO A 75 -9.56 11.10 15.53
CA PRO A 75 -10.32 9.88 15.47
C PRO A 75 -10.50 9.44 16.92
N ASP A 76 -11.76 9.27 17.34
CA ASP A 76 -12.08 8.55 18.56
C ASP A 76 -11.20 7.30 18.65
N PRO A 77 -10.74 6.91 19.85
CA PRO A 77 -9.88 5.75 20.02
C PRO A 77 -10.54 4.52 19.36
N VAL A 78 -10.08 4.20 18.15
CA VAL A 78 -10.68 3.13 17.35
C VAL A 78 -10.36 1.83 18.05
N GLU A 79 -11.39 1.19 18.62
CA GLU A 79 -11.22 -0.09 19.29
C GLU A 79 -10.66 -1.13 18.30
N ARG A 80 -9.50 -1.69 18.64
CA ARG A 80 -8.82 -2.66 17.81
C ARG A 80 -9.41 -4.04 18.04
N LEU A 81 -10.17 -4.53 17.06
CA LEU A 81 -10.77 -5.87 17.10
C LEU A 81 -9.77 -6.91 16.57
N VAL A 82 -9.26 -7.74 17.48
CA VAL A 82 -8.35 -8.83 17.14
C VAL A 82 -9.13 -9.98 16.54
N ARG A 83 -8.61 -10.58 15.46
CA ARG A 83 -9.20 -11.76 14.83
C ARG A 83 -9.35 -12.90 15.86
N PRO A 84 -10.56 -13.41 16.11
CA PRO A 84 -10.77 -14.55 16.99
C PRO A 84 -10.06 -15.81 16.48
N LYS A 85 -9.73 -16.73 17.39
CA LYS A 85 -9.18 -18.04 17.00
C LYS A 85 -10.27 -18.85 16.28
N GLY A 86 -9.88 -19.55 15.21
CA GLY A 86 -10.79 -20.39 14.43
C GLY A 86 -11.09 -19.86 13.03
N LYS A 87 -12.20 -20.34 12.46
CA LYS A 87 -12.72 -19.94 11.14
C LYS A 87 -14.16 -19.49 11.28
N ALA A 88 -14.56 -18.46 10.53
CA ALA A 88 -15.94 -18.02 10.52
C ALA A 88 -16.88 -19.18 10.09
N ARG A 89 -17.91 -19.43 10.91
CA ARG A 89 -18.96 -20.44 10.68
C ARG A 89 -18.45 -21.90 10.63
N ASP A 90 -17.38 -22.22 11.35
CA ASP A 90 -17.01 -23.62 11.62
C ASP A 90 -17.83 -24.13 12.83
N SER A 91 -18.35 -25.35 12.77
CA SER A 91 -19.28 -25.84 13.81
C SER A 91 -18.58 -26.30 15.09
N LYS A 92 -17.29 -26.64 15.02
CA LYS A 92 -16.54 -27.14 16.18
C LYS A 92 -15.71 -26.05 16.87
N ASN A 93 -15.04 -25.20 16.10
CA ASN A 93 -14.11 -24.17 16.57
C ASN A 93 -14.31 -22.85 15.79
N GLY A 94 -15.55 -22.52 15.44
CA GLY A 94 -15.85 -21.31 14.71
C GLY A 94 -16.31 -20.17 15.60
N PHE A 95 -16.34 -18.99 15.01
CA PHE A 95 -16.90 -17.79 15.62
C PHE A 95 -17.96 -17.19 14.69
N ASN A 96 -18.86 -16.40 15.27
CA ASN A 96 -19.79 -15.57 14.51
C ASN A 96 -19.06 -14.32 14.03
N LEU A 97 -18.98 -14.15 12.70
CA LEU A 97 -18.24 -13.05 12.09
C LEU A 97 -18.89 -11.69 12.38
N GLN A 98 -20.22 -11.63 12.46
CA GLN A 98 -20.96 -10.39 12.73
C GLN A 98 -20.68 -9.89 14.16
N GLU A 99 -20.76 -10.81 15.13
CA GLU A 99 -20.41 -10.56 16.54
C GLU A 99 -18.94 -10.15 16.68
N ALA A 100 -18.02 -10.87 16.03
CA ALA A 100 -16.58 -10.57 16.08
C ALA A 100 -16.21 -9.23 15.44
N MET A 101 -17.07 -8.69 14.56
CA MET A 101 -16.93 -7.35 14.03
C MET A 101 -17.54 -6.29 14.95
N GLY A 102 -18.35 -6.66 15.94
CA GLY A 102 -19.11 -5.73 16.78
C GLY A 102 -20.31 -5.12 16.04
N LEU A 103 -20.92 -5.89 15.14
CA LEU A 103 -22.10 -5.49 14.34
C LEU A 103 -23.32 -6.37 14.66
N GLU A 104 -23.41 -6.94 15.87
CA GLU A 104 -24.51 -7.82 16.24
C GLU A 104 -25.86 -7.08 16.20
N GLU A 105 -25.88 -5.84 16.68
CA GLU A 105 -27.07 -4.98 16.69
C GLU A 105 -27.31 -4.27 15.34
N ASP A 106 -26.26 -4.06 14.54
CA ASP A 106 -26.34 -3.40 13.23
C ASP A 106 -26.21 -4.40 12.08
N ARG A 107 -27.29 -5.16 11.89
CA ARG A 107 -27.39 -6.14 10.81
C ARG A 107 -27.40 -5.49 9.42
N GLU A 108 -27.96 -4.28 9.30
CA GLU A 108 -28.07 -3.60 8.02
C GLU A 108 -26.70 -3.18 7.48
N GLN A 109 -25.83 -2.64 8.36
CA GLN A 109 -24.45 -2.32 8.01
C GLN A 109 -23.66 -3.57 7.65
N TYR A 110 -23.80 -4.67 8.42
CA TYR A 110 -23.15 -5.93 8.09
C TYR A 110 -23.55 -6.46 6.70
N ASP A 111 -24.85 -6.47 6.39
CA ASP A 111 -25.36 -6.93 5.10
C ASP A 111 -24.94 -5.97 3.96
N ALA A 112 -24.87 -4.67 4.20
CA ALA A 112 -24.39 -3.69 3.23
C ALA A 112 -22.91 -3.94 2.86
N ILE A 113 -22.05 -4.15 3.85
CA ILE A 113 -20.64 -4.50 3.65
C ILE A 113 -20.54 -5.81 2.87
N LEU A 114 -21.32 -6.83 3.26
CA LEU A 114 -21.28 -8.13 2.60
C LEU A 114 -21.68 -8.05 1.12
N ARG A 115 -22.73 -7.28 0.79
CA ARG A 115 -23.16 -7.04 -0.60
C ARG A 115 -22.07 -6.32 -1.39
N SER A 116 -21.45 -5.29 -0.82
CA SER A 116 -20.34 -4.58 -1.46
C SER A 116 -19.17 -5.51 -1.76
N ILE A 117 -18.76 -6.35 -0.80
CA ILE A 117 -17.68 -7.32 -1.00
C ILE A 117 -18.01 -8.25 -2.17
N HIS A 118 -19.25 -8.75 -2.28
CA HIS A 118 -19.63 -9.59 -3.42
C HIS A 118 -19.45 -8.85 -4.75
N THR A 119 -19.90 -7.61 -4.83
CA THR A 119 -19.73 -6.75 -6.01
C THR A 119 -18.25 -6.49 -6.31
N ASN A 120 -17.44 -6.20 -5.29
CA ASN A 120 -16.03 -5.91 -5.41
C ASN A 120 -15.19 -7.13 -5.82
N VAL A 121 -15.56 -8.33 -5.36
CA VAL A 121 -14.95 -9.60 -5.80
C VAL A 121 -15.19 -9.83 -7.30
N VAL A 122 -16.38 -9.51 -7.80
CA VAL A 122 -16.69 -9.58 -9.23
C VAL A 122 -15.94 -8.48 -10.01
N ARG A 123 -15.94 -7.24 -9.52
CA ARG A 123 -15.21 -6.11 -10.13
C ARG A 123 -13.71 -6.36 -10.23
N ALA A 124 -13.11 -6.97 -9.22
CA ALA A 124 -11.70 -7.34 -9.19
C ALA A 124 -11.37 -8.62 -10.00
N ASN A 125 -12.38 -9.23 -10.64
CA ASN A 125 -12.23 -10.44 -11.45
C ASN A 125 -11.53 -11.59 -10.70
N VAL A 126 -11.91 -11.79 -9.43
CA VAL A 126 -11.43 -12.90 -8.60
C VAL A 126 -12.08 -14.20 -9.07
N ASP A 127 -11.29 -15.26 -9.24
CA ASP A 127 -11.80 -16.54 -9.71
C ASP A 127 -12.56 -17.27 -8.61
N ILE A 128 -13.89 -17.28 -8.68
CA ILE A 128 -14.75 -17.95 -7.69
C ILE A 128 -14.57 -19.47 -7.62
N THR A 129 -13.93 -20.10 -8.61
CA THR A 129 -13.75 -21.56 -8.68
C THR A 129 -12.51 -22.05 -7.93
N ILE A 130 -11.57 -21.14 -7.66
CA ILE A 130 -10.30 -21.44 -7.01
C ILE A 130 -10.41 -21.25 -5.48
N ASP A 131 -9.65 -22.03 -4.73
CA ASP A 131 -9.57 -21.88 -3.27
C ASP A 131 -8.91 -20.56 -2.89
N PHE A 132 -9.37 -19.95 -1.78
CA PHE A 132 -8.90 -18.63 -1.34
C PHE A 132 -7.37 -18.54 -1.23
N ARG A 133 -6.70 -19.59 -0.74
CA ARG A 133 -5.23 -19.66 -0.59
C ARG A 133 -4.47 -19.68 -1.92
N ARG A 134 -5.14 -20.01 -3.02
CA ARG A 134 -4.57 -20.07 -4.38
C ARG A 134 -4.98 -18.87 -5.24
N GLN A 135 -5.69 -17.90 -4.66
CA GLN A 135 -6.06 -16.67 -5.35
C GLN A 135 -4.83 -15.79 -5.58
N ASP A 136 -4.90 -14.99 -6.63
CA ASP A 136 -3.90 -13.96 -6.88
C ASP A 136 -3.95 -12.90 -5.75
N PRO A 137 -2.84 -12.69 -5.02
CA PRO A 137 -2.80 -11.70 -3.94
C PRO A 137 -3.07 -10.28 -4.43
N ALA A 138 -2.74 -9.94 -5.68
CA ALA A 138 -2.99 -8.60 -6.24
C ALA A 138 -4.50 -8.33 -6.38
N LYS A 139 -5.26 -9.33 -6.82
CA LYS A 139 -6.73 -9.23 -6.92
C LYS A 139 -7.40 -9.14 -5.56
N LEU A 140 -6.93 -9.93 -4.58
CA LEU A 140 -7.43 -9.81 -3.20
C LEU A 140 -7.14 -8.44 -2.60
N ALA A 141 -5.94 -7.90 -2.82
CA ALA A 141 -5.57 -6.56 -2.38
C ALA A 141 -6.47 -5.48 -3.01
N ALA A 142 -6.86 -5.63 -4.29
CA ALA A 142 -7.82 -4.75 -4.95
C ALA A 142 -9.20 -4.79 -4.28
N VAL A 143 -9.71 -5.99 -3.95
CA VAL A 143 -10.96 -6.13 -3.18
C VAL A 143 -10.86 -5.41 -1.84
N TYR A 144 -9.76 -5.58 -1.11
CA TYR A 144 -9.56 -4.92 0.19
C TYR A 144 -9.53 -3.40 0.07
N LYS A 145 -8.85 -2.87 -0.96
CA LYS A 145 -8.80 -1.43 -1.20
C LYS A 145 -10.19 -0.85 -1.51
N LEU A 146 -10.90 -1.44 -2.48
CA LEU A 146 -12.24 -0.98 -2.87
C LEU A 146 -13.23 -1.01 -1.70
N THR A 147 -13.22 -2.10 -0.92
CA THR A 147 -14.15 -2.24 0.21
C THR A 147 -13.87 -1.20 1.31
N ARG A 148 -12.59 -0.85 1.56
CA ARG A 148 -12.25 0.20 2.54
C ARG A 148 -12.64 1.60 2.08
N GLU A 149 -12.54 1.87 0.78
CA GLU A 149 -12.95 3.16 0.20
C GLU A 149 -14.47 3.34 0.32
N GLU A 150 -15.24 2.26 0.21
CA GLU A 150 -16.71 2.30 0.32
C GLU A 150 -17.20 2.33 1.78
N PHE A 151 -16.47 1.71 2.72
CA PHE A 151 -16.87 1.60 4.13
C PHE A 151 -15.78 2.11 5.06
N PRO A 152 -15.87 3.39 5.51
CA PRO A 152 -14.95 3.96 6.49
C PRO A 152 -14.85 3.18 7.80
N TYR A 153 -15.87 2.37 8.12
CA TYR A 153 -15.87 1.45 9.26
C TYR A 153 -14.72 0.44 9.22
N LEU A 154 -14.33 -0.03 8.04
CA LEU A 154 -13.33 -1.10 7.84
C LEU A 154 -11.89 -0.56 7.84
N THR A 155 -11.51 0.20 8.87
CA THR A 155 -10.15 0.73 8.97
C THR A 155 -9.14 -0.36 9.35
N ARG A 156 -7.87 -0.15 8.96
CA ARG A 156 -6.75 -1.03 9.40
C ARG A 156 -6.46 -0.93 10.90
N ALA A 157 -6.84 0.17 11.53
CA ALA A 157 -6.75 0.35 12.98
C ALA A 157 -7.74 -0.57 13.71
N ARG A 158 -9.00 -0.59 13.24
CA ARG A 158 -10.07 -1.44 13.77
C ARG A 158 -9.86 -2.92 13.44
N PHE A 159 -9.48 -3.21 12.19
CA PHE A 159 -9.31 -4.57 11.68
C PHE A 159 -7.88 -4.78 11.14
N PRO A 160 -6.93 -5.19 12.00
CA PRO A 160 -5.56 -5.44 11.59
C PRO A 160 -5.47 -6.48 10.46
N LEU A 161 -4.63 -6.21 9.46
CA LEU A 161 -4.45 -7.09 8.28
C LEU A 161 -5.74 -7.36 7.49
N ASP A 162 -6.75 -6.50 7.62
CA ASP A 162 -8.02 -6.60 6.89
C ASP A 162 -8.74 -7.95 7.14
N TRP A 163 -8.58 -8.53 8.33
CA TRP A 163 -9.05 -9.89 8.61
C TRP A 163 -10.55 -10.06 8.40
N ALA A 164 -11.36 -9.04 8.72
CA ALA A 164 -12.80 -9.05 8.54
C ALA A 164 -13.18 -9.19 7.05
N ILE A 165 -12.57 -8.37 6.19
CA ILE A 165 -12.78 -8.39 4.74
C ILE A 165 -12.33 -9.74 4.17
N ALA A 166 -11.19 -10.27 4.64
CA ALA A 166 -10.70 -11.58 4.25
C ALA A 166 -11.66 -12.72 4.61
N GLU A 167 -12.21 -12.73 5.84
CA GLU A 167 -13.18 -13.74 6.28
C GLU A 167 -14.49 -13.68 5.48
N MET A 168 -15.04 -12.47 5.27
CA MET A 168 -16.23 -12.28 4.44
C MET A 168 -16.00 -12.76 2.99
N THR A 169 -14.84 -12.42 2.42
CA THR A 169 -14.45 -12.89 1.08
C THR A 169 -14.34 -14.41 1.04
N MET A 170 -13.68 -15.02 2.04
CA MET A 170 -13.58 -16.49 2.16
C MET A 170 -14.96 -17.15 2.24
N GLN A 171 -15.87 -16.58 3.03
CA GLN A 171 -17.24 -17.06 3.18
C GLN A 171 -17.99 -17.01 1.85
N PHE A 172 -17.92 -15.89 1.13
CA PHE A 172 -18.53 -15.73 -0.19
C PHE A 172 -18.01 -16.77 -1.18
N LEU A 173 -16.69 -16.86 -1.36
CA LEU A 173 -16.08 -17.80 -2.31
C LEU A 173 -16.43 -19.25 -1.96
N ARG A 174 -16.42 -19.62 -0.66
CA ARG A 174 -16.81 -20.96 -0.20
C ARG A 174 -18.26 -21.27 -0.54
N ASN A 175 -19.18 -20.34 -0.29
CA ASN A 175 -20.60 -20.50 -0.59
C ASN A 175 -20.82 -20.63 -2.10
N ARG A 176 -20.16 -19.78 -2.90
CA ARG A 176 -20.26 -19.80 -4.35
C ARG A 176 -19.73 -21.11 -4.94
N ARG A 177 -18.60 -21.63 -4.44
CA ARG A 177 -18.08 -22.95 -4.82
C ARG A 177 -19.05 -24.07 -4.46
N ARG A 178 -19.57 -24.10 -3.22
CA ARG A 178 -20.56 -25.11 -2.79
C ARG A 178 -21.80 -25.10 -3.68
N TYR A 179 -22.32 -23.92 -4.00
CA TYR A 179 -23.45 -23.77 -4.91
C TYR A 179 -23.10 -24.25 -6.34
N GLY A 180 -21.94 -23.86 -6.87
CA GLY A 180 -21.48 -24.30 -8.19
C GLY A 180 -21.28 -25.82 -8.29
N LEU A 181 -20.83 -26.47 -7.22
CA LEU A 181 -20.76 -27.93 -7.12
C LEU A 181 -22.16 -28.57 -7.10
N LYS A 182 -23.08 -28.02 -6.29
CA LYS A 182 -24.48 -28.50 -6.23
C LYS A 182 -25.17 -28.40 -7.59
N CYS A 183 -24.94 -27.33 -8.32
CA CYS A 183 -25.49 -27.10 -9.66
C CYS A 183 -24.66 -27.75 -10.79
N LYS A 184 -23.62 -28.53 -10.49
CA LYS A 184 -22.71 -29.17 -11.46
C LYS A 184 -22.04 -28.21 -12.46
N ARG A 185 -21.99 -26.92 -12.16
CA ARG A 185 -21.29 -25.89 -12.99
C ARG A 185 -19.79 -25.89 -12.75
N ILE A 186 -19.36 -26.38 -11.58
CA ILE A 186 -17.95 -26.54 -11.23
C ILE A 186 -17.66 -28.03 -11.15
N PRO A 187 -16.61 -28.54 -11.82
CA PRO A 187 -16.21 -29.93 -11.69
C PRO A 187 -15.84 -30.24 -10.24
N ASN A 188 -16.24 -31.42 -9.76
CA ASN A 188 -15.84 -31.91 -8.44
C ASN A 188 -14.31 -31.94 -8.33
N ARG A 189 -13.77 -31.84 -7.10
CA ARG A 189 -12.34 -31.85 -6.80
C ARG A 189 -11.60 -33.00 -7.49
N GLU A 190 -12.19 -34.19 -7.52
CA GLU A 190 -11.60 -35.35 -8.19
C GLU A 190 -11.55 -35.19 -9.72
N ALA A 191 -12.60 -34.64 -10.33
CA ALA A 191 -12.59 -34.32 -11.75
C ALA A 191 -11.54 -33.24 -12.08
N ARG A 192 -11.35 -32.25 -11.20
CA ARG A 192 -10.29 -31.23 -11.33
C ARG A 192 -8.90 -31.83 -11.23
N LYS A 193 -8.64 -32.69 -10.22
CA LYS A 193 -7.36 -33.39 -10.09
C LYS A 193 -7.06 -34.25 -11.32
N ARG A 194 -8.07 -34.97 -11.83
CA ARG A 194 -7.92 -35.75 -13.08
C ARG A 194 -7.60 -34.85 -14.27
N ALA A 195 -8.30 -33.71 -14.41
CA ALA A 195 -8.03 -32.75 -15.49
C ALA A 195 -6.62 -32.14 -15.39
N GLU A 196 -6.18 -31.77 -14.18
CA GLU A 196 -4.82 -31.28 -13.91
C GLU A 196 -3.77 -32.37 -14.23
N ALA A 197 -4.03 -33.63 -13.84
CA ALA A 197 -3.15 -34.76 -14.15
C ALA A 197 -3.10 -35.08 -15.66
N SER A 198 -4.22 -35.00 -16.37
CA SER A 198 -4.28 -35.24 -17.82
C SER A 198 -3.70 -34.07 -18.64
N GLY A 199 -3.79 -32.84 -18.14
CA GLY A 199 -3.27 -31.64 -18.79
C GLY A 199 -1.78 -31.37 -18.56
N GLY A 200 -1.19 -32.01 -17.54
CA GLY A 200 0.18 -31.75 -17.07
C GLY A 200 1.34 -32.29 -17.92
N ASN A 201 1.08 -33.08 -18.98
CA ASN A 201 2.14 -33.84 -19.68
C ASN A 201 2.51 -33.37 -21.10
N LYS A 202 2.13 -32.16 -21.55
CA LYS A 202 2.44 -31.71 -22.93
C LYS A 202 3.57 -30.69 -23.08
N ARG A 203 4.21 -30.23 -22.00
CA ARG A 203 5.27 -29.19 -22.09
C ARG A 203 6.66 -29.56 -21.59
N ARG A 204 6.93 -30.84 -21.26
CA ARG A 204 8.24 -31.27 -20.73
C ARG A 204 8.89 -32.43 -21.49
N ARG A 205 8.92 -32.37 -22.83
CA ARG A 205 9.87 -33.14 -23.66
C ARG A 205 10.22 -32.38 -24.93
N ARG A 206 10.88 -31.22 -24.81
CA ARG A 206 11.82 -30.82 -25.86
C ARG A 206 13.17 -31.38 -25.44
N PRO A 207 13.70 -32.41 -26.11
CA PRO A 207 15.05 -32.86 -25.85
C PRO A 207 15.99 -31.70 -26.13
N TRP A 208 16.88 -31.44 -25.19
CA TRP A 208 18.00 -30.54 -25.35
C TRP A 208 18.84 -31.09 -26.51
N ARG A 209 18.86 -30.40 -27.66
CA ARG A 209 19.79 -30.71 -28.75
C ARG A 209 21.11 -30.04 -28.39
N GLY A 210 22.12 -30.84 -28.14
CA GLY A 210 23.52 -30.42 -28.08
C GLY A 210 24.04 -30.01 -29.45
#